data_AF-A0A2V5JHD5-F1
#
_entry.id   AF-A0A2V5JHD5-F1
#
_cell.length_a   1.000
_cell.length_b   1.000
_cell.length_c   1.000
_cell.angle_alpha   90.00
_cell.angle_beta   90.00
_cell.angle_gamma   90.00
#
_symmetry.space_group_name_H-M   'P 1'
#
loop_
_entity.id
_entity.type
_entity.pdbx_description
1 polymer ?
#
loop_
_entity_poly.entity_id
_entity_poly.type
_entity_poly.pdbx_seq_one_letter_code
_entity_poly.pdbx_strand_id
1 'polypeptide(L)' 'MPAIEASKLTKVYRTYRKERGLWGSIKGLFRRRYDETRAADEVSFR' A
#
# COMPACT_ATOMS: atom_id res chain seq x y z
N MET A 1 -9.08 -32.38 -4.95
CA MET A 1 -9.21 -30.97 -5.38
C MET A 1 -8.86 -30.11 -4.18
N PRO A 2 -8.02 -29.07 -4.35
CA PRO A 2 -7.66 -28.23 -3.23
C PRO A 2 -8.85 -27.41 -2.74
N ALA A 3 -8.94 -27.20 -1.43
CA ALA A 3 -9.99 -26.39 -0.83
C ALA A 3 -9.77 -24.89 -1.07
N ILE A 4 -8.52 -24.46 -1.28
CA ILE A 4 -8.14 -23.07 -1.54
C ILE A 4 -6.99 -23.07 -2.56
N GLU A 5 -7.13 -22.27 -3.61
CA GLU A 5 -6.08 -21.99 -4.59
C GLU A 5 -5.90 -20.47 -4.73
N ALA A 6 -4.69 -20.01 -5.01
CA ALA A 6 -4.41 -18.62 -5.36
C ALA A 6 -3.41 -18.54 -6.50
N SER A 7 -3.63 -17.59 -7.41
CA SER A 7 -2.73 -17.31 -8.52
C SER A 7 -2.43 -15.82 -8.53
N LYS A 8 -1.15 -15.46 -8.41
CA LYS A 8 -0.65 -14.08 -8.45
C LYS A 8 -1.39 -13.12 -7.51
N LEU A 9 -1.80 -13.60 -6.34
CA LEU A 9 -2.55 -12.80 -5.37
C LEU A 9 -1.65 -11.67 -4.84
N THR A 10 -2.13 -10.43 -5.00
CA THR A 10 -1.44 -9.22 -4.55
C THR A 10 -2.37 -8.38 -3.67
N LYS A 11 -1.87 -7.93 -2.52
CA LYS A 11 -2.59 -7.04 -1.60
C LYS A 11 -1.70 -5.85 -1.29
N VAL A 12 -2.13 -4.67 -1.72
CA VAL A 12 -1.43 -3.40 -1.45
C VAL A 12 -2.31 -2.51 -0.59
N TYR A 13 -1.74 -1.99 0.49
CA TYR A 13 -2.33 -0.94 1.31
C TYR A 13 -1.68 0.40 0.99
N ARG A 14 -2.48 1.47 0.96
CA ARG A 14 -2.01 2.84 0.77
C ARG A 14 -2.21 3.63 2.05
N THR A 15 -1.11 4.06 2.65
CA THR A 15 -1.12 4.86 3.87
C THR A 15 -0.75 6.29 3.54
N TYR A 16 -1.56 7.25 3.99
CA TYR A 16 -1.24 8.66 3.81
C TYR A 16 -0.05 9.05 4.69
N ARG A 17 1.05 9.50 4.09
CA ARG A 17 2.23 9.96 4.83
C ARG A 17 2.05 11.44 5.18
N LYS A 18 1.76 11.75 6.43
CA LYS A 18 1.79 13.13 6.94
C LYS A 18 3.25 13.58 7.07
N GLU A 19 3.66 14.56 6.28
CA GLU A 19 4.95 15.22 6.47
C GLU A 19 4.94 16.01 7.79
N ARG A 20 5.90 15.76 8.68
CA ARG A 20 5.98 16.40 9.99
C ARG A 20 6.42 17.87 9.84
N GLY A 21 5.96 18.74 10.74
CA GLY A 21 6.33 20.15 10.80
C GLY A 21 5.40 21.10 10.02
N LEU A 22 5.49 22.38 10.35
CA LEU A 22 4.65 23.45 9.78
C LEU A 22 4.78 23.51 8.24
N TRP A 23 6.01 23.34 7.74
CA TRP A 23 6.32 23.26 6.30
C TRP A 23 5.75 22.01 5.61
N GLY A 24 5.69 20.88 6.32
CA GLY A 24 5.09 19.63 5.81
C GLY A 24 3.57 19.73 5.67
N SER A 25 2.92 20.57 6.49
CA SER A 25 1.48 20.83 6.40
C SER A 25 1.11 21.67 5.18
N ILE A 26 1.92 22.69 4.84
CA ILE A 26 1.73 23.50 3.63
C ILE A 26 2.02 22.68 2.36
N LYS A 27 3.11 21.90 2.33
CA LYS A 27 3.42 20.99 1.20
C LYS A 27 2.37 19.89 1.02
N GLY A 28 1.83 19.37 2.13
CA GLY A 28 0.81 18.33 2.13
C GLY A 28 -0.52 18.73 1.47
N LEU A 29 -0.83 20.03 1.40
CA LEU A 29 -1.98 20.57 0.67
C LEU A 29 -1.78 20.55 -0.87
N PHE A 30 -0.54 20.69 -1.35
CA PHE A 30 -0.23 20.74 -2.79
C PHE A 30 0.14 19.39 -3.40
N ARG A 31 0.68 18.44 -2.61
CA ARG A 31 1.07 17.11 -3.13
C ARG A 31 0.87 16.04 -2.06
N ARG A 32 -0.26 15.33 -2.14
CA ARG A 32 -0.54 14.18 -1.27
C ARG A 32 0.44 13.04 -1.61
N ARG A 33 1.23 12.61 -0.63
CA ARG A 33 2.11 11.44 -0.73
C ARG A 33 1.46 10.26 -0.03
N TYR A 34 1.43 9.12 -0.71
CA TYR A 34 0.95 7.85 -0.18
C TYR A 34 2.12 6.87 -0.17
N ASP A 35 2.25 6.14 0.92
CA ASP A 35 3.14 5.00 1.00
C ASP A 35 2.37 3.75 0.63
N GLU A 36 2.95 2.96 -0.26
CA GLU A 36 2.41 1.65 -0.62
C GLU A 36 3.09 0.59 0.25
N THR A 37 2.28 -0.22 0.92
CA THR A 37 2.73 -1.40 1.67
C THR A 37 2.14 -2.63 1.01
N ARG A 38 3.01 -3.49 0.47
CA ARG A 38 2.62 -4.76 -0.14
C ARG A 38 2.49 -5.82 0.95
N ALA A 39 1.27 -6.18 1.30
CA ALA A 39 0.96 -7.23 2.29
C ALA A 39 0.92 -8.64 1.66
N ALA A 40 0.63 -8.73 0.38
CA ALA A 40 0.85 -9.92 -0.43
C ALA A 40 1.39 -9.47 -1.78
N ASP A 41 2.36 -10.20 -2.33
CA ASP A 41 3.03 -9.85 -3.58
C ASP A 41 3.20 -11.12 -4.43
N GLU A 42 2.44 -11.19 -5.53
CA GLU A 42 2.44 -12.30 -6.50
C GLU A 42 2.31 -13.72 -5.90
N VAL A 43 1.62 -13.86 -4.77
CA VAL A 43 1.50 -15.13 -4.05
C VAL A 43 0.70 -16.14 -4.88
N SER A 44 1.27 -17.33 -5.10
CA SER A 44 0.63 -18.42 -5.86
C SER A 44 0.76 -19.74 -5.11
N PHE A 45 -0.35 -20.47 -4.96
CA PHE A 45 -0.40 -21.80 -4.35
C PHE A 45 -1.60 -22.60 -4.86
N ARG A 46 -1.50 -23.92 -4.76
CA ARG A 46 -2.52 -24.89 -5.16
C ARG A 46 -2.82 -25.82 -4.01
#